data_AF-A0A9X4M368-F1
#
_entry.id   AF-A0A9X4M368-F1
#
_cell.length_a   1.000
_cell.length_b   1.000
_cell.length_c   1.000
_cell.angle_alpha   90.00
_cell.angle_beta   90.00
_cell.angle_gamma   90.00
#
_symmetry.space_group_name_H-M   'P 1'
#
loop_
_entity.id
_entity.type
_entity.pdbx_description
1 polymer ?
#
loop_
_entity_poly.entity_id
_entity_poly.type
_entity_poly.pdbx_seq_one_letter_code
_entity_poly.pdbx_strand_id
1 'polypeptide(L)' 'MSDTKDVVRICRSLDGLWHWERKTANGQCNGNSHRRWASRKDAESNARKVNAVPSSFKVVE' A
#
# COMPACT_ATOMS: atom_id res chain seq x y z
N MET A 1 12.79 -21.44 -4.63
CA MET A 1 11.97 -20.44 -5.35
C MET A 1 11.41 -19.51 -4.30
N SER A 2 12.02 -18.35 -4.12
CA SER A 2 11.66 -17.40 -3.08
C SER A 2 10.30 -16.79 -3.42
N ASP A 3 9.34 -16.88 -2.51
CA ASP A 3 8.00 -16.32 -2.65
C ASP A 3 8.09 -14.78 -2.60
N THR A 4 8.59 -14.17 -3.68
CA THR A 4 8.90 -12.74 -3.79
C THR A 4 7.67 -11.97 -4.21
N LYS A 5 6.72 -11.84 -3.30
CA LYS A 5 5.48 -11.09 -3.54
C LYS A 5 5.57 -9.68 -2.95
N ASP A 6 5.29 -8.68 -3.78
CA ASP A 6 5.14 -7.29 -3.33
C ASP A 6 3.96 -7.17 -2.35
N VAL A 7 4.14 -6.38 -1.30
CA VAL A 7 3.13 -6.12 -0.25
C VAL A 7 2.74 -4.65 -0.28
N VAL A 8 1.43 -4.38 -0.23
CA VAL A 8 0.90 -3.02 -0.15
C VAL A 8 0.46 -2.73 1.27
N ARG A 9 1.01 -1.69 1.89
CA ARG A 9 0.66 -1.25 3.24
C ARG A 9 -0.13 0.04 3.19
N ILE A 10 -0.97 0.24 4.21
CA ILE A 10 -1.75 1.46 4.40
C ILE A 10 -1.13 2.18 5.58
N CYS A 11 -0.58 3.36 5.32
CA CYS A 11 0.21 4.12 6.28
C CYS A 11 -0.53 5.41 6.65
N ARG A 12 -0.43 5.81 7.91
CA ARG A 12 -0.87 7.12 8.39
C ARG A 12 0.34 8.05 8.52
N SER A 13 0.27 9.17 7.82
CA SER A 13 1.28 10.23 7.87
C SER A 13 1.13 11.10 9.13
N LEU A 14 2.17 11.87 9.44
CA LEU A 14 2.19 12.81 10.58
C LEU A 14 1.13 13.92 10.46
N ASP A 15 0.75 14.28 9.24
CA ASP A 15 -0.35 15.21 8.92
C ASP A 15 -1.75 14.60 9.17
N GLY A 16 -1.81 13.37 9.68
CA GLY A 16 -3.04 12.65 9.97
C GLY A 16 -3.70 12.00 8.74
N LEU A 17 -3.13 12.17 7.54
CA LEU A 17 -3.65 11.64 6.29
C LEU A 17 -3.16 10.21 6.04
N TRP A 18 -3.96 9.45 5.31
CA TRP A 18 -3.72 8.07 4.92
C TRP A 18 -3.17 7.99 3.51
N HIS A 19 -2.24 7.08 3.28
CA HIS A 19 -1.67 6.80 1.97
C HIS A 19 -1.31 5.32 1.88
N TRP A 20 -1.04 4.82 0.68
CA TRP A 20 -0.55 3.45 0.51
C TRP A 20 0.89 3.43 0.02
N GLU A 21 1.63 2.41 0.43
CA GLU A 21 3.01 2.16 0.00
C GLU A 21 3.13 0.70 -0.45
N ARG A 22 3.79 0.47 -1.58
CA ARG A 22 4.15 -0.87 -2.06
C ARG A 22 5.60 -1.15 -1.67
N LYS A 23 5.81 -2.24 -0.94
CA LYS A 23 7.14 -2.75 -0.60
C LYS A 23 7.41 -4.04 -1.37
N THR A 24 8.63 -4.18 -1.89
CA THR A 24 9.10 -5.44 -2.46
C THR A 24 9.23 -6.50 -1.37
N ALA A 25 9.37 -7.76 -1.76
CA ALA A 25 9.65 -8.85 -0.83
C ALA A 25 10.91 -8.63 0.04
N ASN A 26 11.84 -7.80 -0.43
CA ASN A 26 13.06 -7.43 0.30
C ASN A 26 12.85 -6.20 1.23
N GLY A 27 11.60 -5.74 1.39
CA GLY A 27 11.25 -4.61 2.26
C GLY A 27 11.51 -3.23 1.66
N GLN A 28 12.03 -3.14 0.43
CA GLN A 28 12.30 -1.86 -0.24
C GLN A 28 11.00 -1.24 -0.76
N CYS A 29 10.87 0.09 -0.64
CA CYS A 29 9.71 0.78 -1.20
C CYS A 29 9.81 0.83 -2.74
N ASN A 30 8.83 0.25 -3.43
CA ASN A 30 8.72 0.17 -4.89
C ASN A 30 7.64 1.12 -5.45
N GLY A 31 6.93 1.85 -4.58
CA GLY A 31 5.93 2.82 -5.00
C GLY A 31 5.09 3.30 -3.83
N ASN A 32 4.49 4.47 -3.99
CA ASN A 32 3.54 5.02 -3.02
C ASN A 32 2.40 5.73 -3.76
N SER A 33 1.33 6.03 -3.02
CA SER A 33 0.27 6.86 -3.56
C SER A 33 0.71 8.32 -3.62
N HIS A 34 0.62 8.90 -4.81
CA HIS A 34 0.83 10.34 -4.99
C HIS A 34 -0.20 11.18 -4.22
N ARG A 35 -1.42 10.63 -4.04
CA ARG A 35 -2.48 11.26 -3.22
C ARG A 35 -2.46 10.71 -1.81
N ARG A 36 -2.89 11.55 -0.86
CA ARG A 36 -3.20 11.18 0.52
C ARG A 36 -4.68 11.46 0.79
N TRP A 37 -5.29 10.68 1.65
CA TRP A 37 -6.73 10.72 1.94
C TRP A 37 -6.98 10.98 3.42
N ALA A 38 -8.04 11.70 3.76
CA ALA A 38 -8.44 11.89 5.16
C ALA A 38 -8.92 10.58 5.81
N SER A 39 -9.40 9.62 5.01
CA SER A 39 -9.93 8.34 5.48
C SER A 39 -9.05 7.17 5.05
N ARG A 40 -8.80 6.24 6.00
CA ARG A 40 -8.13 4.96 5.73
C ARG A 40 -8.84 4.19 4.62
N LYS A 41 -10.17 4.18 4.64
CA LYS A 41 -11.00 3.45 3.69
C LYS A 41 -10.80 3.93 2.25
N ASP A 42 -10.58 5.22 2.06
CA ASP A 42 -10.33 5.79 0.73
C ASP A 42 -8.93 5.41 0.23
N ALA A 43 -7.93 5.42 1.12
CA ALA A 43 -6.60 4.92 0.81
C ALA A 43 -6.60 3.44 0.44
N GLU A 44 -7.35 2.60 1.18
CA GLU A 44 -7.54 1.18 0.88
C GLU A 44 -8.26 0.95 -0.44
N SER A 45 -9.34 1.68 -0.70
CA SER A 45 -10.10 1.59 -1.95
C SER A 45 -9.24 1.97 -3.15
N ASN A 46 -8.44 3.04 -3.04
CA ASN A 46 -7.50 3.41 -4.07
C ASN A 46 -6.38 2.38 -4.24
N ALA A 47 -5.82 1.89 -3.13
CA ALA A 47 -4.81 0.85 -3.15
C ALA A 47 -5.31 -0.39 -3.89
N ARG A 48 -6.55 -0.84 -3.63
CA ARG A 48 -7.17 -1.97 -4.33
C ARG A 48 -7.39 -1.69 -5.83
N LYS A 49 -7.77 -0.47 -6.19
CA LYS A 49 -7.93 -0.05 -7.61
C LYS A 49 -6.61 -0.02 -8.36
N VAL A 50 -5.55 0.53 -7.76
CA VAL A 50 -4.22 0.61 -8.38
C VAL A 50 -3.52 -0.75 -8.38
N ASN A 51 -3.76 -1.59 -7.36
CA ASN A 51 -3.23 -2.95 -7.25
C ASN A 51 -4.19 -4.03 -7.77
N ALA A 52 -5.03 -3.73 -8.78
CA ALA A 52 -5.98 -4.69 -9.34
C ALA A 52 -5.33 -5.99 -9.88
N VAL A 53 -4.00 -6.15 -9.87
CA VAL A 53 -3.26 -7.42 -9.68
C VAL A 53 -1.79 -7.10 -9.30
N PRO A 54 -1.09 -7.85 -8.41
CA PRO A 54 -1.17 -9.29 -8.18
C PRO A 54 -1.50 -9.73 -6.73
N SER A 55 -2.28 -10.81 -6.63
CA SER A 55 -2.44 -11.89 -5.61
C SER A 55 -2.02 -11.77 -4.11
N SER A 56 -1.51 -10.66 -3.59
CA SER A 56 -0.95 -10.59 -2.23
C SER A 56 -1.10 -9.22 -1.56
N PHE A 57 -2.31 -8.64 -1.64
CA PHE A 57 -2.67 -7.47 -0.83
C PHE A 57 -2.79 -7.86 0.65
N LYS A 58 -1.81 -7.48 1.47
CA LYS A 58 -1.88 -7.58 2.94
C LYS A 58 -1.88 -6.19 3.55
N VAL A 59 -3.04 -5.75 4.05
CA VAL A 59 -3.11 -4.54 4.89
C VAL A 59 -2.36 -4.84 6.18
N VAL A 60 -1.25 -4.14 6.41
CA VAL A 60 -0.48 -4.20 7.66
C VAL A 60 -0.69 -2.86 8.35
N GLU A 61 -1.20 -2.90 9.59
CA GLU A 61 -1.32 -1.75 10.48
C GLU A 61 -0.01 -1.42 11.20
#